data_AF-A0A971EWX3-F1
#
_entry.id   AF-A0A971EWX3-F1
#
_cell.length_a   1.000
_cell.length_b   1.000
_cell.length_c   1.000
_cell.angle_alpha   90.00
_cell.angle_beta   90.00
_cell.angle_gamma   90.00
#
_symmetry.space_group_name_H-M   'P 1'
#
loop_
_entity.id
_entity.type
_entity.pdbx_description
1 polymer ?
#
loop_
_entity_poly.entity_id
_entity_poly.type
_entity_poly.pdbx_seq_one_letter_code
_entity_poly.pdbx_strand_id
1 'polypeptide(L)'
;MTILKCKMCGGTLEIKPEETITVCDSCGTRQTLPKINDDRRANMYDRADHFRRSNDYDKAMSIYEQILNEDNTDAEAYWSIVLCRYGIEYIEDPTSRKRIPTVNRMQFTSIFSDEDFKSSLEYADSYQRGIYEEEAQAIDEIQRGILAISQKEEPFDVFICYKETDSNGRRTQDSVLANDLYHELKKEGFKVFYSRITLEDKLGTAYEPYIFAAINSAKVMVVIGTKIEYFNSVWIKNEWSRYLSLIKKGSNKILIPAYKDIDPYDLPDEFSHLQAQDMTKLGFIQDLMRGIKKIAAADVQNKPGRDSVLTDSKNSTTAPLLRRAFIFLEDGDFEKADEYCEKVLDADPENAHAYLGKLMAELEVEKQEDLLDCNEPFDDNNNYKKALKYADDKLSAALKGYVSHINEEDRKKQNIYDKAVSLYDTGEYEEAINAFESLGSYKDSILYLIRASLKGAETGSYIYFGEYEQDNNTSNNKESIEWQVLA
;
A
#
# COMPACT_ATOMS: atom_id res chain seq x y z
N MET A 1 -7.66 -13.55 41.62
CA MET A 1 -7.65 -12.10 41.41
C MET A 1 -6.73 -11.85 40.24
N THR A 2 -7.30 -11.50 39.10
CA THR A 2 -6.49 -11.14 37.92
C THR A 2 -5.89 -9.77 38.18
N ILE A 3 -4.57 -9.69 38.11
CA ILE A 3 -3.83 -8.44 38.26
C ILE A 3 -3.57 -7.94 36.84
N LEU A 4 -4.15 -6.79 36.47
CA LEU A 4 -3.76 -6.09 35.24
C LEU A 4 -2.85 -4.91 35.56
N LYS A 5 -2.13 -4.45 34.54
CA LYS A 5 -1.36 -3.21 34.62
C LYS A 5 -2.10 -2.08 33.93
N CYS A 6 -1.96 -0.88 34.48
CA CYS A 6 -2.42 0.34 33.86
C CYS A 6 -1.75 0.52 32.50
N LYS A 7 -2.56 0.68 31.45
CA LYS A 7 -2.02 0.92 30.10
C LYS A 7 -1.19 2.20 30.06
N MET A 8 -1.53 3.23 30.83
CA MET A 8 -0.83 4.51 30.82
C MET A 8 0.46 4.57 31.65
N CYS A 9 0.48 4.03 32.87
CA CYS A 9 1.64 4.17 33.79
C CYS A 9 2.31 2.85 34.18
N GLY A 10 1.70 1.69 33.88
CA GLY A 10 2.20 0.37 34.25
C GLY A 10 1.97 -0.02 35.72
N GLY A 11 1.32 0.82 36.53
CA GLY A 11 0.91 0.50 37.90
C GLY A 11 -0.13 -0.61 37.96
N THR A 12 -0.17 -1.35 39.06
CA THR A 12 -1.13 -2.44 39.27
C THR A 12 -2.56 -1.90 39.37
N LEU A 13 -3.50 -2.55 38.68
CA LEU A 13 -4.93 -2.30 38.77
C LEU A 13 -5.61 -3.40 39.59
N GLU A 14 -6.33 -3.01 40.62
CA GLU A 14 -7.26 -3.89 41.32
C GLU A 14 -8.60 -3.90 40.59
N ILE A 15 -9.04 -5.08 40.18
CA ILE A 15 -10.24 -5.26 39.35
C ILE A 15 -11.26 -6.10 40.11
N LYS A 16 -12.50 -5.61 40.18
CA LYS A 16 -13.62 -6.43 40.63
C LYS A 16 -14.25 -7.18 39.44
N PRO A 17 -14.80 -8.38 39.66
CA PRO A 17 -15.53 -9.10 38.61
C PRO A 17 -16.63 -8.21 38.02
N GLU A 18 -16.77 -8.22 36.70
CA GLU A 18 -17.78 -7.46 35.92
C GLU A 18 -17.59 -5.92 35.85
N GLU A 19 -16.54 -5.36 36.44
CA GLU A 19 -16.19 -3.96 36.19
C GLU A 19 -15.54 -3.79 34.80
N THR A 20 -16.04 -2.84 34.02
CA THR A 20 -15.53 -2.49 32.68
C THR A 20 -14.67 -1.23 32.69
N ILE A 21 -14.66 -0.51 33.82
CA ILE A 21 -13.82 0.66 34.08
C ILE A 21 -13.26 0.60 35.50
N THR A 22 -12.04 1.11 35.69
CA THR A 22 -11.41 1.30 37.00
C THR A 22 -10.62 2.60 37.04
N VAL A 23 -10.14 3.00 38.22
CA VAL A 23 -9.22 4.14 38.38
C VAL A 23 -7.88 3.60 38.82
N CYS A 24 -6.80 4.01 38.14
CA CYS A 24 -5.46 3.60 38.54
C CYS A 24 -5.03 4.34 39.81
N ASP A 25 -4.71 3.62 40.88
CA ASP A 25 -4.23 4.22 42.13
C ASP A 25 -2.88 4.92 41.99
N SER A 26 -2.07 4.53 41.00
CA SER A 26 -0.73 5.10 40.78
C SER A 26 -0.77 6.44 40.05
N CYS A 27 -1.60 6.61 39.02
CA CYS A 27 -1.66 7.83 38.21
C CYS A 27 -3.01 8.55 38.21
N GLY A 28 -4.02 8.03 38.92
CA GLY A 28 -5.34 8.63 39.07
C GLY A 28 -6.20 8.68 37.81
N THR A 29 -5.77 8.05 36.71
CA THR A 29 -6.51 8.06 35.45
C THR A 29 -7.56 6.96 35.43
N ARG A 30 -8.71 7.27 34.82
CA ARG A 30 -9.73 6.26 34.50
C ARG A 30 -9.16 5.33 33.43
N GLN A 31 -9.35 4.03 33.60
CA GLN A 31 -8.89 2.99 32.70
C GLN A 31 -10.09 2.15 32.31
N THR A 32 -10.22 1.87 31.03
CA THR A 32 -11.12 0.84 30.50
C THR A 32 -10.48 -0.53 30.69
N LEU A 33 -11.31 -1.53 30.94
CA LEU A 33 -10.88 -2.89 31.23
C LEU A 33 -11.27 -3.83 30.08
N PRO A 34 -10.40 -4.79 29.71
CA PRO A 34 -10.72 -5.78 28.70
C PRO A 34 -11.66 -6.87 29.23
N LYS A 35 -12.26 -7.63 28.31
CA LYS A 35 -13.00 -8.84 28.66
C LYS A 35 -12.01 -9.96 29.02
N ILE A 36 -11.83 -10.21 30.32
CA ILE A 36 -10.94 -11.27 30.81
C ILE A 36 -11.76 -12.50 31.21
N ASN A 37 -11.62 -13.55 30.42
CA ASN A 37 -12.33 -14.82 30.65
C ASN A 37 -11.40 -15.91 31.22
N ASP A 38 -10.08 -15.75 31.08
CA ASP A 38 -9.05 -16.68 31.57
C ASP A 38 -7.71 -15.99 31.85
N ASP A 39 -6.80 -16.71 32.53
CA ASP A 39 -5.45 -16.23 32.84
C ASP A 39 -4.59 -16.05 31.57
N ARG A 40 -4.93 -16.73 30.48
CA ARG A 40 -4.20 -16.63 29.21
C ARG A 40 -4.43 -15.27 28.56
N ARG A 41 -5.68 -14.79 28.46
CA ARG A 41 -6.02 -13.46 27.94
C ARG A 41 -5.39 -12.36 28.79
N ALA A 42 -5.43 -12.50 30.12
CA ALA A 42 -4.76 -11.55 31.02
C ALA A 42 -3.26 -11.42 30.69
N ASN A 43 -2.57 -12.55 30.49
CA ASN A 43 -1.16 -12.55 30.10
C ASN A 43 -0.91 -11.95 28.70
N MET A 44 -1.84 -12.15 27.75
CA MET A 44 -1.74 -11.53 26.41
C MET A 44 -1.84 -10.02 26.49
N TYR A 45 -2.81 -9.47 27.25
CA TYR A 45 -2.95 -8.04 27.49
C TYR A 45 -1.71 -7.45 28.17
N ASP A 46 -1.24 -8.07 29.26
CA ASP A 46 -0.04 -7.59 29.97
C ASP A 46 1.19 -7.51 29.06
N ARG A 47 1.35 -8.50 28.16
CA ARG A 47 2.43 -8.54 27.18
C ARG A 47 2.25 -7.49 26.07
N ALA A 48 1.04 -7.34 25.53
CA ALA A 48 0.72 -6.34 24.51
C ALA A 48 0.94 -4.92 25.04
N ASP A 49 0.44 -4.63 26.23
CA ASP A 49 0.60 -3.36 26.92
C ASP A 49 2.08 -3.06 27.23
N HIS A 50 2.88 -4.08 27.55
CA HIS A 50 4.32 -3.92 27.72
C HIS A 50 4.99 -3.47 26.42
N PHE A 51 4.68 -4.10 25.28
CA PHE A 51 5.21 -3.68 23.99
C PHE A 51 4.74 -2.27 23.62
N ARG A 52 3.47 -1.94 23.86
CA ARG A 52 2.91 -0.61 23.60
C ARG A 52 3.60 0.48 24.42
N ARG A 53 3.83 0.26 25.72
CA ARG A 53 4.59 1.19 26.59
C ARG A 53 6.08 1.28 26.22
N SER A 54 6.59 0.26 25.52
CA SER A 54 7.95 0.26 24.95
C SER A 54 7.99 0.86 23.54
N ASN A 55 6.86 1.43 23.06
CA ASN A 55 6.66 1.98 21.73
C ASN A 55 6.82 0.96 20.56
N ASP A 56 6.86 -0.34 20.86
CA ASP A 56 6.87 -1.43 19.86
C ASP A 56 5.43 -1.79 19.44
N TYR A 57 4.78 -0.81 18.80
CA TYR A 57 3.35 -0.85 18.48
C TYR A 57 2.97 -1.98 17.54
N ASP A 58 3.84 -2.37 16.60
CA ASP A 58 3.52 -3.41 15.61
C ASP A 58 3.43 -4.79 16.27
N LYS A 59 4.34 -5.10 17.21
CA LYS A 59 4.22 -6.31 18.04
C LYS A 59 3.01 -6.26 18.95
N ALA A 60 2.71 -5.11 19.55
CA ALA A 60 1.53 -4.94 20.38
C ALA A 60 0.24 -5.21 19.59
N MET A 61 0.09 -4.60 18.40
CA MET A 61 -1.03 -4.85 17.48
C MET A 61 -1.20 -6.32 17.15
N SER A 62 -0.13 -7.02 16.80
CA SER A 62 -0.21 -8.45 16.47
C SER A 62 -0.79 -9.30 17.61
N ILE A 63 -0.56 -8.91 18.87
CA ILE A 63 -1.13 -9.59 20.03
C ILE A 63 -2.59 -9.21 20.23
N TYR A 64 -2.96 -7.93 20.08
CA TYR A 64 -4.38 -7.53 20.16
C TYR A 64 -5.22 -8.15 19.02
N GLU A 65 -4.68 -8.27 17.82
CA GLU A 65 -5.31 -8.98 16.70
C GLU A 65 -5.50 -10.47 17.03
N GLN A 66 -4.52 -11.12 17.69
CA GLN A 66 -4.70 -12.48 18.21
C GLN A 66 -5.84 -12.57 19.24
N ILE A 67 -5.97 -11.56 20.12
CA ILE A 67 -7.09 -11.50 21.08
C ILE A 67 -8.43 -11.38 20.34
N LEU A 68 -8.50 -10.55 19.29
CA LEU A 68 -9.71 -10.39 18.48
C LEU A 68 -10.05 -11.63 17.64
N ASN A 69 -9.05 -12.39 17.20
CA ASN A 69 -9.28 -13.67 16.54
C ASN A 69 -9.91 -14.71 17.48
N GLU A 70 -9.67 -14.60 18.80
CA GLU A 70 -10.31 -15.43 19.82
C GLU A 70 -11.69 -14.89 20.25
N ASP A 71 -11.84 -13.56 20.35
CA ASP A 71 -13.10 -12.87 20.66
C ASP A 71 -13.17 -11.53 19.94
N ASN A 72 -13.92 -11.49 18.85
CA ASN A 72 -14.10 -10.29 18.03
C ASN A 72 -15.05 -9.25 18.65
N THR A 73 -15.50 -9.45 19.90
CA THR A 73 -16.36 -8.51 20.61
C THR A 73 -15.62 -7.75 21.71
N ASP A 74 -14.29 -7.85 21.78
CA ASP A 74 -13.50 -7.17 22.81
C ASP A 74 -13.20 -5.72 22.41
N ALA A 75 -13.97 -4.78 23.00
CA ALA A 75 -13.84 -3.36 22.76
C ALA A 75 -12.46 -2.79 23.12
N GLU A 76 -11.82 -3.31 24.17
CA GLU A 76 -10.50 -2.83 24.62
C GLU A 76 -9.40 -3.23 23.64
N ALA A 77 -9.50 -4.41 23.00
CA ALA A 77 -8.55 -4.84 21.98
C ALA A 77 -8.60 -3.92 20.76
N TYR A 78 -9.81 -3.61 20.25
CA TYR A 78 -9.99 -2.65 19.16
C TYR A 78 -9.42 -1.27 19.52
N TRP A 79 -9.77 -0.72 20.69
CA TRP A 79 -9.23 0.56 21.14
C TRP A 79 -7.70 0.54 21.26
N SER A 80 -7.13 -0.55 21.78
CA SER A 80 -5.68 -0.70 21.92
C SER A 80 -4.96 -0.78 20.57
N ILE A 81 -5.59 -1.38 19.56
CA ILE A 81 -5.10 -1.35 18.17
C ILE A 81 -5.09 0.07 17.63
N VAL A 82 -6.15 0.85 17.85
CA VAL A 82 -6.20 2.27 17.48
C VAL A 82 -5.04 3.02 18.13
N LEU A 83 -4.85 2.88 19.45
CA LEU A 83 -3.74 3.53 20.15
C LEU A 83 -2.37 3.15 19.56
N CYS A 84 -2.17 1.89 19.17
CA CYS A 84 -0.93 1.47 18.52
C CYS A 84 -0.78 2.04 17.10
N ARG A 85 -1.87 2.07 16.33
CA ARG A 85 -1.92 2.56 14.95
C ARG A 85 -1.56 4.05 14.84
N TYR A 86 -2.05 4.87 15.78
CA TYR A 86 -1.70 6.29 15.90
C TYR A 86 -0.45 6.54 16.76
N GLY A 87 0.18 5.50 17.28
CA GLY A 87 1.42 5.59 18.06
C GLY A 87 1.24 6.45 19.30
N ILE A 88 0.16 6.22 20.05
CA ILE A 88 -0.21 7.02 21.20
C ILE A 88 0.65 6.66 22.40
N GLU A 89 1.39 7.64 22.89
CA GLU A 89 2.15 7.57 24.12
C GLU A 89 1.52 8.50 25.17
N TYR A 90 1.47 8.06 26.43
CA TYR A 90 0.86 8.83 27.51
C TYR A 90 1.94 9.40 28.42
N ILE A 91 2.26 10.67 28.20
CA ILE A 91 3.30 11.38 28.94
C ILE A 91 2.67 12.07 30.16
N GLU A 92 3.38 12.07 31.28
CA GLU A 92 2.94 12.78 32.48
C GLU A 92 3.18 14.28 32.32
N ASP A 93 2.10 15.07 32.42
CA ASP A 93 2.21 16.51 32.44
C ASP A 93 2.82 16.99 33.77
N PRO A 94 3.94 17.73 33.76
CA PRO A 94 4.59 18.23 34.96
C PRO A 94 3.67 19.06 35.87
N THR A 95 2.66 19.71 35.30
CA THR A 95 1.78 20.64 36.02
C THR A 95 0.58 19.91 36.64
N SER A 96 -0.16 19.15 35.83
CA SER A 96 -1.37 18.47 36.28
C SER A 96 -1.13 17.07 36.86
N ARG A 97 0.07 16.49 36.66
CA ARG A 97 0.42 15.07 36.88
C ARG A 97 -0.51 14.08 36.16
N LYS A 98 -1.39 14.57 35.28
CA LYS A 98 -2.24 13.74 34.45
C LYS A 98 -1.44 13.20 33.28
N ARG A 99 -1.85 12.04 32.81
CA ARG A 99 -1.31 11.42 31.60
C ARG A 99 -2.02 12.01 30.39
N ILE A 100 -1.27 12.68 29.52
CA ILE A 100 -1.77 13.32 28.30
C ILE A 100 -1.29 12.50 27.10
N PRO A 101 -2.16 12.21 26.12
CA PRO A 101 -1.75 11.51 24.91
C PRO A 101 -0.81 12.39 24.05
N THR A 102 0.15 11.75 23.41
CA THR A 102 0.97 12.32 22.34
C THR A 102 0.94 11.39 21.14
N VAL A 103 0.87 11.95 19.94
CA VAL A 103 0.80 11.20 18.68
C VAL A 103 2.20 11.07 18.09
N ASN A 104 2.71 9.84 17.97
CA ASN A 104 4.02 9.55 17.37
C ASN A 104 3.92 8.89 15.98
N ARG A 105 2.70 8.55 15.53
CA ARG A 105 2.42 8.01 14.19
C ARG A 105 1.29 8.82 13.53
N MET A 106 1.56 10.09 13.24
CA MET A 106 0.56 10.96 12.60
C MET A 106 0.08 10.41 11.25
N GLN A 107 -1.22 10.53 11.00
CA GLN A 107 -1.92 10.14 9.78
C GLN A 107 -2.85 11.27 9.29
N PHE A 108 -3.14 11.33 7.99
CA PHE A 108 -4.08 12.34 7.45
C PHE A 108 -5.54 12.06 7.82
N THR A 109 -5.89 10.79 8.03
CA THR A 109 -7.23 10.37 8.44
C THR A 109 -7.45 10.71 9.92
N SER A 110 -8.61 11.27 10.21
CA SER A 110 -9.07 11.48 11.58
C SER A 110 -9.30 10.13 12.26
N ILE A 111 -8.96 10.04 13.54
CA ILE A 111 -9.23 8.88 14.39
C ILE A 111 -10.72 8.46 14.37
N PHE A 112 -11.65 9.40 14.16
CA PHE A 112 -13.08 9.10 14.06
C PHE A 112 -13.48 8.32 12.81
N SER A 113 -12.65 8.34 11.77
CA SER A 113 -12.87 7.58 10.54
C SER A 113 -12.30 6.16 10.60
N ASP A 114 -11.55 5.84 11.66
CA ASP A 114 -10.90 4.54 11.83
C ASP A 114 -11.92 3.44 12.12
N GLU A 115 -11.82 2.32 11.40
CA GLU A 115 -12.77 1.21 11.54
C GLU A 115 -12.62 0.52 12.91
N ASP A 116 -11.39 0.36 13.41
CA ASP A 116 -11.16 -0.23 14.73
C ASP A 116 -11.70 0.69 15.83
N PHE A 117 -11.66 2.01 15.63
CA PHE A 117 -12.30 2.94 16.55
C PHE A 117 -13.83 2.76 16.56
N LYS A 118 -14.47 2.66 15.39
CA LYS A 118 -15.91 2.40 15.30
C LYS A 118 -16.29 1.08 15.97
N SER A 119 -15.52 0.02 15.74
CA SER A 119 -15.72 -1.28 16.39
C SER A 119 -15.52 -1.21 17.91
N SER A 120 -14.54 -0.42 18.39
CA SER A 120 -14.36 -0.20 19.83
C SER A 120 -15.60 0.43 20.47
N LEU A 121 -16.28 1.36 19.77
CA LEU A 121 -17.52 1.94 20.25
C LEU A 121 -18.71 0.98 20.10
N GLU A 122 -18.77 0.17 19.06
CA GLU A 122 -19.84 -0.81 18.85
C GLU A 122 -19.93 -1.82 20.00
N TYR A 123 -18.78 -2.35 20.42
CA TYR A 123 -18.72 -3.38 21.46
C TYR A 123 -18.56 -2.85 22.88
N ALA A 124 -18.29 -1.55 23.05
CA ALA A 124 -18.17 -0.91 24.35
C ALA A 124 -19.52 -0.73 25.05
N ASP A 125 -19.52 -0.84 26.38
CA ASP A 125 -20.63 -0.36 27.17
C ASP A 125 -20.68 1.18 27.24
N SER A 126 -21.72 1.73 27.87
CA SER A 126 -21.91 3.19 27.97
C SER A 126 -20.78 3.92 28.69
N TYR A 127 -20.09 3.25 29.63
CA TYR A 127 -19.01 3.86 30.42
C TYR A 127 -17.69 3.86 29.63
N GLN A 128 -17.35 2.73 29.00
CA GLN A 128 -16.19 2.60 28.13
C GLN A 128 -16.30 3.54 26.92
N ARG A 129 -17.48 3.60 26.30
CA ARG A 129 -17.74 4.48 25.15
C ARG A 129 -17.41 5.94 25.45
N GLY A 130 -17.85 6.44 26.60
CA GLY A 130 -17.57 7.82 27.01
C GLY A 130 -16.07 8.10 27.18
N ILE A 131 -15.29 7.13 27.68
CA ILE A 131 -13.84 7.27 27.82
C ILE A 131 -13.16 7.22 26.45
N TYR A 132 -13.55 6.30 25.56
CA TYR A 132 -13.00 6.22 24.21
C TYR A 132 -13.28 7.47 23.39
N GLU A 133 -14.48 8.03 23.48
CA GLU A 133 -14.85 9.27 22.80
C GLU A 133 -14.05 10.46 23.35
N GLU A 134 -13.88 10.58 24.67
CA GLU A 134 -13.07 11.64 25.31
C GLU A 134 -11.60 11.55 24.89
N GLU A 135 -11.01 10.34 24.94
CA GLU A 135 -9.62 10.14 24.53
C GLU A 135 -9.43 10.34 23.01
N ALA A 136 -10.37 9.85 22.18
CA ALA A 136 -10.31 10.05 20.73
C ALA A 136 -10.44 11.53 20.35
N GLN A 137 -11.28 12.29 21.05
CA GLN A 137 -11.37 13.74 20.85
C GLN A 137 -10.04 14.43 21.18
N ALA A 138 -9.41 14.09 22.30
CA ALA A 138 -8.10 14.65 22.65
C ALA A 138 -7.04 14.31 21.59
N ILE A 139 -7.05 13.09 21.04
CA ILE A 139 -6.16 12.67 19.96
C ILE A 139 -6.44 13.46 18.66
N ASP A 140 -7.71 13.60 18.26
CA ASP A 140 -8.09 14.33 17.03
C ASP A 140 -7.68 15.81 17.11
N GLU A 141 -7.82 16.45 18.27
CA GLU A 141 -7.36 17.83 18.49
C GLU A 141 -5.84 17.96 18.31
N ILE A 142 -5.07 17.01 18.85
CA ILE A 142 -3.62 16.93 18.65
C ILE A 142 -3.30 16.72 17.17
N GLN A 143 -3.99 15.79 16.49
CA GLN A 143 -3.80 15.54 15.06
C GLN A 143 -4.02 16.81 14.23
N ARG A 144 -5.10 17.56 14.47
CA ARG A 144 -5.36 18.84 13.79
C ARG A 144 -4.25 19.86 14.05
N GLY A 145 -3.75 19.95 15.28
CA GLY A 145 -2.62 20.81 15.63
C GLY A 145 -1.35 20.45 14.86
N ILE A 146 -1.03 19.15 14.78
CA ILE A 146 0.10 18.62 14.03
C ILE A 146 -0.02 18.96 12.54
N LEU A 147 -1.19 18.74 11.93
CA LEU A 147 -1.45 19.07 10.52
C LEU A 147 -1.31 20.57 10.23
N ALA A 148 -1.84 21.42 11.11
CA ALA A 148 -1.77 22.87 10.94
C ALA A 148 -0.34 23.42 10.98
N ILE A 149 0.55 22.79 11.76
CA ILE A 149 1.98 23.12 11.78
C ILE A 149 2.67 22.54 10.54
N SER A 150 2.43 21.26 10.24
CA SER A 150 3.05 20.57 9.09
C SER A 150 2.76 21.24 7.76
N GLN A 151 1.58 21.84 7.56
CA GLN A 151 1.21 22.55 6.33
C GLN A 151 1.96 23.88 6.15
N LYS A 152 2.49 24.47 7.22
CA LYS A 152 3.27 25.72 7.17
C LYS A 152 4.75 25.47 6.88
N GLU A 153 5.22 24.25 7.12
CA GLU A 153 6.60 23.86 6.83
C GLU A 153 6.81 23.74 5.32
N GLU A 154 7.87 24.37 4.79
CA GLU A 154 8.16 24.21 3.37
C GLU A 154 8.69 22.78 3.09
N PRO A 155 8.35 22.17 1.95
CA PRO A 155 8.68 20.78 1.62
C PRO A 155 10.17 20.47 1.71
N PHE A 156 10.50 19.29 2.25
CA PHE A 156 11.85 18.73 2.24
C PHE A 156 12.06 17.91 0.95
N ASP A 157 13.31 17.88 0.47
CA ASP A 157 13.73 17.04 -0.65
C ASP A 157 14.23 15.67 -0.17
N VAL A 158 15.00 15.69 0.93
CA VAL A 158 15.69 14.51 1.48
C VAL A 158 15.43 14.39 2.97
N PHE A 159 15.10 13.18 3.43
CA PHE A 159 15.01 12.81 4.83
C PHE A 159 16.21 11.94 5.22
N ILE A 160 16.96 12.32 6.25
CA ILE A 160 18.04 11.48 6.79
C ILE A 160 17.52 10.78 8.05
N CYS A 161 17.35 9.47 7.97
CA CYS A 161 16.93 8.61 9.07
C CYS A 161 18.16 7.90 9.66
N TYR A 162 18.43 8.10 10.95
CA TYR A 162 19.66 7.61 11.59
C TYR A 162 19.51 7.59 13.12
N LYS A 163 20.20 6.68 13.80
CA LYS A 163 20.17 6.63 15.26
C LYS A 163 21.04 7.75 15.86
N GLU A 164 20.48 8.68 16.64
CA GLU A 164 21.27 9.79 17.21
C GLU A 164 22.19 9.38 18.37
N THR A 165 21.68 8.65 19.36
CA THR A 165 22.42 8.24 20.56
C THR A 165 22.48 6.74 20.77
N ASP A 166 23.56 6.26 21.39
CA ASP A 166 23.69 4.88 21.87
C ASP A 166 23.00 4.68 23.24
N SER A 167 23.09 3.47 23.80
CA SER A 167 22.53 3.12 25.10
C SER A 167 23.11 3.92 26.27
N ASN A 168 24.27 4.56 26.09
CA ASN A 168 24.92 5.41 27.09
C ASN A 168 24.65 6.92 26.84
N GLY A 169 23.77 7.26 25.90
CA GLY A 169 23.46 8.64 25.53
C GLY A 169 24.56 9.34 24.71
N ARG A 170 25.57 8.62 24.23
CA ARG A 170 26.66 9.17 23.42
C ARG A 170 26.25 9.19 21.95
N ARG A 171 26.81 10.12 21.17
CA ARG A 171 26.60 10.14 19.72
C ARG A 171 27.05 8.82 19.09
N THR A 172 26.23 8.28 18.21
CA THR A 172 26.56 7.10 17.41
C THR A 172 27.45 7.46 16.22
N GLN A 173 28.04 6.44 15.60
CA GLN A 173 28.70 6.60 14.30
C GLN A 173 27.71 7.04 13.20
N ASP A 174 26.47 6.54 13.25
CA ASP A 174 25.38 6.94 12.32
C ASP A 174 25.15 8.45 12.38
N SER A 175 25.15 9.04 13.58
CA SER A 175 24.98 10.47 13.79
C SER A 175 26.10 11.30 13.17
N VAL A 176 27.33 10.79 13.13
CA VAL A 176 28.47 11.45 12.48
C VAL A 176 28.31 11.37 10.96
N LEU A 177 28.01 10.19 10.42
CA LEU A 177 27.81 9.99 8.98
C LEU A 177 26.61 10.79 8.44
N ALA A 178 25.52 10.86 9.21
CA ALA A 178 24.35 11.67 8.89
C ALA A 178 24.69 13.17 8.85
N ASN A 179 25.56 13.64 9.74
CA ASN A 179 26.02 15.03 9.74
C ASN A 179 26.83 15.35 8.48
N ASP A 180 27.75 14.47 8.10
CA ASP A 180 28.58 14.64 6.90
C ASP A 180 27.69 14.66 5.63
N LEU A 181 26.76 13.70 5.53
CA LEU A 181 25.80 13.65 4.42
C LEU A 181 24.91 14.90 4.35
N TYR A 182 24.43 15.38 5.50
CA TYR A 182 23.62 16.60 5.57
C TYR A 182 24.34 17.80 4.96
N HIS A 183 25.61 18.02 5.32
CA HIS A 183 26.38 19.15 4.81
C HIS A 183 26.67 19.03 3.31
N GLU A 184 26.96 17.83 2.81
CA GLU A 184 27.15 17.60 1.38
C GLU A 184 25.86 17.85 0.58
N LEU A 185 24.72 17.35 1.06
CA LEU A 185 23.41 17.64 0.45
C LEU A 185 23.06 19.13 0.48
N LYS A 186 23.37 19.82 1.59
CA LYS A 186 23.12 21.26 1.72
C LYS A 186 23.99 22.10 0.80
N LYS A 187 25.26 21.75 0.59
CA LYS A 187 26.15 22.42 -0.38
C LYS A 187 25.58 22.36 -1.80
N GLU A 188 24.88 21.29 -2.12
CA GLU A 188 24.24 21.06 -3.41
C GLU A 188 22.83 21.68 -3.52
N GLY A 189 22.37 22.38 -2.47
CA GLY A 189 21.15 23.17 -2.48
C GLY A 189 19.87 22.42 -2.06
N PHE A 190 19.97 21.17 -1.60
CA PHE A 190 18.79 20.42 -1.15
C PHE A 190 18.24 20.92 0.20
N LYS A 191 16.91 20.90 0.34
CA LYS A 191 16.26 21.07 1.64
C LYS A 191 16.20 19.71 2.35
N VAL A 192 17.10 19.52 3.30
CA VAL A 192 17.27 18.25 4.00
C VAL A 192 16.67 18.30 5.40
N PHE A 193 15.87 17.29 5.75
CA PHE A 193 15.47 17.03 7.12
C PHE A 193 16.56 16.23 7.83
N TYR A 194 17.12 16.82 8.89
CA TYR A 194 18.13 16.20 9.74
C TYR A 194 17.77 16.49 11.18
N SER A 195 17.32 15.46 11.90
CA SER A 195 16.65 15.60 13.20
C SER A 195 17.44 16.44 14.20
N ARG A 196 18.77 16.28 14.30
CA ARG A 196 19.62 17.12 15.19
C ARG A 196 19.46 18.62 14.93
N ILE A 197 19.41 19.07 13.67
CA ILE A 197 19.38 20.50 13.33
C ILE A 197 17.94 20.98 13.19
N THR A 198 17.10 20.23 12.48
CA THR A 198 15.71 20.65 12.21
C THR A 198 14.86 20.72 13.48
N LEU A 199 15.17 19.88 14.48
CA LEU A 199 14.41 19.81 15.74
C LEU A 199 15.13 20.50 16.92
N GLU A 200 16.31 21.11 16.72
CA GLU A 200 17.15 21.69 17.79
C GLU A 200 16.38 22.69 18.67
N ASP A 201 15.60 23.56 18.03
CA ASP A 201 14.81 24.61 18.70
C ASP A 201 13.38 24.16 19.08
N LYS A 202 13.09 22.85 19.02
CA LYS A 202 11.75 22.31 19.24
C LYS A 202 11.70 21.55 20.57
N LEU A 203 10.55 21.60 21.22
CA LEU A 203 10.28 20.74 22.38
C LEU A 203 9.98 19.31 21.90
N GLY A 204 10.39 18.30 22.67
CA GLY A 204 10.24 16.89 22.27
C GLY A 204 8.81 16.47 21.92
N THR A 205 7.82 17.02 22.61
CA THR A 205 6.39 16.81 22.32
C THR A 205 5.92 17.44 21.01
N ALA A 206 6.71 18.34 20.42
CA ALA A 206 6.43 19.05 19.18
C ALA A 206 7.30 18.57 18.01
N TYR A 207 7.96 17.41 18.11
CA TYR A 207 8.77 16.87 17.02
C TYR A 207 7.94 16.29 15.87
N GLU A 208 6.85 15.58 16.18
CA GLU A 208 6.04 14.87 15.18
C GLU A 208 5.53 15.75 14.02
N PRO A 209 5.07 17.00 14.20
CA PRO A 209 4.68 17.86 13.08
C PRO A 209 5.76 18.03 12.01
N TYR A 210 7.02 18.18 12.43
CA TYR A 210 8.13 18.41 11.51
C TYR A 210 8.59 17.10 10.87
N ILE A 211 8.58 16.00 11.63
CA ILE A 211 8.89 14.66 11.13
C ILE A 211 7.82 14.23 10.10
N PHE A 212 6.54 14.42 10.42
CA PHE A 212 5.43 14.16 9.52
C PHE A 212 5.53 15.00 8.25
N ALA A 213 5.81 16.31 8.37
CA ALA A 213 6.04 17.17 7.22
C ALA A 213 7.17 16.63 6.34
N ALA A 214 8.28 16.22 6.94
CA ALA A 214 9.46 15.72 6.23
C ALA A 214 9.24 14.35 5.58
N ILE A 215 8.61 13.38 6.25
CA ILE A 215 8.28 12.06 5.68
C ILE A 215 7.37 12.22 4.46
N ASN A 216 6.36 13.09 4.56
CA ASN A 216 5.38 13.28 3.49
C ASN A 216 5.93 14.12 2.32
N SER A 217 6.80 15.09 2.57
CA SER A 217 7.38 15.92 1.50
C SER A 217 8.62 15.30 0.85
N ALA A 218 9.53 14.71 1.63
CA ALA A 218 10.80 14.19 1.13
C ALA A 218 10.60 13.12 0.05
N LYS A 219 11.30 13.30 -1.07
CA LYS A 219 11.29 12.36 -2.19
C LYS A 219 12.29 11.23 -2.01
N VAL A 220 13.38 11.51 -1.30
CA VAL A 220 14.37 10.50 -0.93
C VAL A 220 14.48 10.39 0.59
N MET A 221 14.41 9.18 1.12
CA MET A 221 14.84 8.88 2.48
C MET A 221 16.14 8.08 2.44
N VAL A 222 17.17 8.56 3.13
CA VAL A 222 18.42 7.82 3.34
C VAL A 222 18.41 7.26 4.76
N VAL A 223 18.40 5.93 4.90
CA VAL A 223 18.42 5.26 6.20
C VAL A 223 19.85 4.81 6.47
N ILE A 224 20.53 5.48 7.41
CA ILE A 224 21.92 5.22 7.76
C ILE A 224 21.97 4.25 8.93
N GLY A 225 22.76 3.18 8.81
CA GLY A 225 23.01 2.29 9.93
C GLY A 225 24.38 1.61 9.89
N THR A 226 25.06 1.66 11.04
CA THR A 226 26.34 0.96 11.28
C THR A 226 26.19 -0.26 12.19
N LYS A 227 24.98 -0.49 12.73
CA LYS A 227 24.61 -1.71 13.46
C LYS A 227 23.19 -2.12 13.12
N ILE A 228 22.92 -3.43 13.08
CA ILE A 228 21.57 -3.94 12.82
C ILE A 228 20.54 -3.52 13.89
N GLU A 229 20.99 -3.38 15.13
CA GLU A 229 20.18 -2.89 16.25
C GLU A 229 19.64 -1.47 16.01
N TYR A 230 20.36 -0.64 15.24
CA TYR A 230 19.96 0.74 14.99
C TYR A 230 18.82 0.83 13.97
N PHE A 231 18.84 0.01 12.92
CA PHE A 231 17.73 -0.13 11.98
C PHE A 231 16.45 -0.62 12.66
N ASN A 232 16.60 -1.52 13.64
CA ASN A 232 15.50 -2.09 14.41
C ASN A 232 15.11 -1.28 15.66
N SER A 233 15.78 -0.15 15.91
CA SER A 233 15.43 0.69 17.04
C SER A 233 14.05 1.31 16.81
N VAL A 234 13.24 1.37 17.87
CA VAL A 234 11.81 1.70 17.80
C VAL A 234 11.53 2.96 16.97
N TRP A 235 12.30 4.01 17.21
CA TRP A 235 12.16 5.29 16.51
C TRP A 235 12.51 5.21 15.02
N ILE A 236 13.65 4.59 14.70
CA ILE A 236 14.15 4.47 13.32
C ILE A 236 13.22 3.58 12.51
N LYS A 237 12.81 2.45 13.09
CA LYS A 237 11.80 1.56 12.52
C LYS A 237 10.50 2.30 12.22
N ASN A 238 10.03 3.13 13.14
CA ASN A 238 8.83 3.95 12.92
C ASN A 238 8.96 4.89 11.71
N GLU A 239 10.09 5.58 11.55
CA GLU A 239 10.30 6.52 10.44
C GLU A 239 10.34 5.80 9.09
N TRP A 240 11.21 4.78 8.94
CA TRP A 240 11.38 4.12 7.64
C TRP A 240 10.17 3.26 7.26
N SER A 241 9.49 2.61 8.22
CA SER A 241 8.29 1.80 7.91
C SER A 241 7.13 2.65 7.41
N ARG A 242 6.93 3.84 8.00
CA ARG A 242 5.95 4.83 7.51
C ARG A 242 6.29 5.28 6.09
N TYR A 243 7.57 5.53 5.82
CA TYR A 243 8.02 5.91 4.48
C TYR A 243 7.81 4.79 3.46
N LEU A 244 8.12 3.54 3.80
CA LEU A 244 7.83 2.37 2.96
C LEU A 244 6.34 2.18 2.72
N SER A 245 5.49 2.44 3.72
CA SER A 245 4.03 2.39 3.54
C SER A 245 3.56 3.38 2.47
N LEU A 246 4.14 4.58 2.42
CA LEU A 246 3.85 5.56 1.35
C LEU A 246 4.28 5.06 -0.02
N ILE A 247 5.45 4.43 -0.13
CA ILE A 247 5.95 3.81 -1.37
C ILE A 247 5.00 2.69 -1.83
N LYS A 248 4.61 1.80 -0.93
CA LYS A 248 3.65 0.70 -1.21
C LYS A 248 2.29 1.22 -1.68
N LYS A 249 1.86 2.40 -1.20
CA LYS A 249 0.64 3.10 -1.64
C LYS A 249 0.80 3.84 -2.97
N GLY A 250 1.91 3.66 -3.69
CA GLY A 250 2.16 4.25 -5.01
C GLY A 250 2.77 5.65 -5.00
N SER A 251 3.27 6.12 -3.84
CA SER A 251 3.97 7.42 -3.80
C SER A 251 5.30 7.34 -4.54
N ASN A 252 5.59 8.33 -5.40
CA ASN A 252 6.88 8.46 -6.09
C ASN A 252 8.00 8.88 -5.11
N LYS A 253 8.42 7.94 -4.28
CA LYS A 253 9.39 8.11 -3.18
C LYS A 253 10.43 7.00 -3.26
N ILE A 254 11.65 7.28 -2.84
CA ILE A 254 12.75 6.31 -2.88
C ILE A 254 13.39 6.23 -1.50
N LEU A 255 13.47 5.01 -0.97
CA LEU A 255 14.22 4.72 0.24
C LEU A 255 15.56 4.08 -0.12
N ILE A 256 16.65 4.63 0.40
CA ILE A 256 18.01 4.16 0.20
C ILE A 256 18.57 3.69 1.54
N PRO A 257 18.65 2.38 1.79
CA PRO A 257 19.38 1.84 2.93
C PRO A 257 20.88 2.08 2.70
N ALA A 258 21.55 2.79 3.60
CA ALA A 258 22.99 3.05 3.56
C ALA A 258 23.64 2.40 4.78
N TYR A 259 24.38 1.31 4.55
CA TYR A 259 24.96 0.50 5.63
C TYR A 259 26.48 0.53 5.59
N LYS A 260 27.10 0.30 6.75
CA LYS A 260 28.55 0.19 6.90
C LYS A 260 28.88 -0.90 7.88
N ASP A 261 29.84 -1.76 7.52
CA ASP A 261 30.33 -2.85 8.38
C ASP A 261 29.21 -3.82 8.82
N ILE A 262 28.17 -4.00 7.99
CA ILE A 262 27.04 -4.91 8.19
C ILE A 262 26.91 -5.80 6.96
N ASP A 263 26.54 -7.07 7.15
CA ASP A 263 26.20 -7.96 6.05
C ASP A 263 24.85 -7.52 5.42
N PRO A 264 24.76 -7.33 4.09
CA PRO A 264 23.50 -6.96 3.43
C PRO A 264 22.34 -7.93 3.71
N TYR A 265 22.62 -9.20 4.00
CA TYR A 265 21.61 -10.20 4.35
C TYR A 265 21.05 -10.03 5.77
N ASP A 266 21.75 -9.30 6.63
CA ASP A 266 21.28 -9.00 8.00
C ASP A 266 20.34 -7.80 8.03
N LEU A 267 20.22 -7.03 6.93
CA LEU A 267 19.31 -5.88 6.85
C LEU A 267 17.85 -6.32 7.05
N PRO A 268 16.97 -5.42 7.54
CA PRO A 268 15.55 -5.72 7.67
C PRO A 268 14.96 -6.31 6.37
N ASP A 269 14.16 -7.37 6.47
CA ASP A 269 13.56 -8.07 5.32
C ASP A 269 12.78 -7.12 4.42
N GLU A 270 12.19 -6.06 4.98
CA GLU A 270 11.48 -5.02 4.24
C GLU A 270 12.36 -4.23 3.26
N PHE A 271 13.70 -4.31 3.40
CA PHE A 271 14.66 -3.68 2.50
C PHE A 271 15.16 -4.61 1.39
N SER A 272 14.78 -5.88 1.38
CA SER A 272 15.24 -6.87 0.39
C SER A 272 14.99 -6.47 -1.07
N HIS A 273 13.90 -5.73 -1.33
CA HIS A 273 13.55 -5.21 -2.66
C HIS A 273 14.19 -3.85 -3.01
N LEU A 274 14.97 -3.27 -2.09
CA LEU A 274 15.55 -1.93 -2.23
C LEU A 274 17.02 -2.00 -2.61
N GLN A 275 17.50 -0.96 -3.30
CA GLN A 275 18.91 -0.83 -3.63
C GLN A 275 19.71 -0.31 -2.43
N ALA A 276 20.12 -1.23 -1.56
CA ALA A 276 21.01 -0.92 -0.44
C ALA A 276 22.41 -0.52 -0.92
N GLN A 277 23.00 0.49 -0.27
CA GLN A 277 24.30 1.05 -0.59
C GLN A 277 25.31 0.83 0.54
N ASP A 278 26.47 0.30 0.18
CA ASP A 278 27.60 0.10 1.07
C ASP A 278 28.43 1.39 1.18
N MET A 279 28.48 1.96 2.37
CA MET A 279 29.20 3.20 2.65
C MET A 279 30.73 3.02 2.72
N THR A 280 31.24 1.79 2.74
CA THR A 280 32.70 1.52 2.69
C THR A 280 33.27 1.69 1.28
N LYS A 281 32.42 1.68 0.25
CA LYS A 281 32.84 1.84 -1.14
C LYS A 281 33.39 3.23 -1.40
N LEU A 282 34.56 3.27 -2.03
CA LEU A 282 35.21 4.52 -2.43
C LEU A 282 34.33 5.25 -3.45
N GLY A 283 33.95 6.50 -3.16
CA GLY A 283 33.02 7.27 -4.00
C GLY A 283 31.54 7.16 -3.60
N PHE A 284 31.19 6.41 -2.54
CA PHE A 284 29.80 6.28 -2.05
C PHE A 284 29.05 7.61 -1.97
N ILE A 285 29.63 8.64 -1.34
CA ILE A 285 28.98 9.96 -1.23
C ILE A 285 28.70 10.54 -2.61
N GLN A 286 29.64 10.43 -3.56
CA GLN A 286 29.46 10.96 -4.91
C GLN A 286 28.36 10.21 -5.67
N ASP A 287 28.31 8.89 -5.55
CA ASP A 287 27.29 8.05 -6.17
C ASP A 287 25.90 8.30 -5.57
N LEU A 288 25.81 8.38 -4.24
CA LEU A 288 24.59 8.73 -3.52
C LEU A 288 24.07 10.10 -3.96
N MET A 289 24.95 11.10 -3.99
CA MET A 289 24.62 12.46 -4.43
C MET A 289 24.16 12.49 -5.88
N ARG A 290 24.81 11.74 -6.77
CA ARG A 290 24.39 11.60 -8.18
C ARG A 290 23.02 10.93 -8.29
N GLY A 291 22.77 9.89 -7.49
CA GLY A 291 21.48 9.22 -7.40
C GLY A 291 20.36 10.17 -6.97
N ILE A 292 20.56 10.88 -5.86
CA ILE A 292 19.61 11.87 -5.33
C ILE A 292 19.35 12.99 -6.35
N LYS A 293 20.41 13.53 -6.99
CA LYS A 293 20.28 14.53 -8.06
C LYS A 293 19.49 14.02 -9.25
N LYS A 294 19.71 12.78 -9.69
CA LYS A 294 18.96 12.19 -10.81
C LYS A 294 17.47 12.08 -10.47
N ILE A 295 17.15 11.66 -9.24
CA ILE A 295 15.78 11.53 -8.75
C ILE A 295 15.09 12.90 -8.64
N ALA A 296 15.83 13.92 -8.17
CA ALA A 296 15.34 15.29 -8.09
C ALA A 296 15.21 15.95 -9.48
N ALA A 297 16.14 15.70 -10.40
CA ALA A 297 16.15 16.26 -11.76
C ALA A 297 15.10 15.61 -12.67
N ALA A 298 14.77 14.33 -12.46
CA ALA A 298 13.65 13.68 -13.13
C ALA A 298 12.31 14.38 -12.88
N ASP A 299 12.18 15.15 -11.79
CA ASP A 299 11.02 16.04 -11.58
C ASP A 299 11.19 17.41 -12.24
N VAL A 300 12.41 17.89 -12.48
CA VAL A 300 12.62 19.19 -13.15
C VAL A 300 12.32 19.09 -14.65
N GLN A 301 12.55 17.93 -15.27
CA GLN A 301 12.10 17.67 -16.65
C GLN A 301 10.61 17.31 -16.76
N ASN A 302 9.92 17.15 -15.63
CA ASN A 302 8.47 16.96 -15.51
C ASN A 302 7.79 18.07 -14.67
N LYS A 303 8.39 19.27 -14.61
CA LYS A 303 7.74 20.47 -14.07
C LYS A 303 7.28 21.37 -15.22
N PRO A 304 5.98 21.60 -15.44
CA PRO A 304 5.57 22.81 -16.13
C PRO A 304 5.98 24.01 -15.25
N GLY A 305 6.51 25.04 -15.90
CA GLY A 305 7.10 26.20 -15.25
C GLY A 305 6.17 26.86 -14.24
N ARG A 306 6.76 27.34 -13.15
CA ARG A 306 6.16 28.43 -12.36
C ARG A 306 6.11 29.67 -13.26
N ASP A 307 4.91 30.04 -13.66
CA ASP A 307 4.55 31.44 -13.75
C ASP A 307 3.50 31.77 -12.70
N SER A 308 3.68 32.94 -12.11
CA SER A 308 2.95 33.48 -10.99
C SER A 308 1.55 33.97 -11.35
N VAL A 309 0.69 34.02 -10.32
CA VAL A 309 -0.48 34.89 -10.13
C VAL A 309 -1.84 34.34 -10.62
N LEU A 310 -2.66 33.99 -9.62
CA LEU A 310 -4.14 34.05 -9.54
C LEU A 310 -4.95 33.40 -10.67
N THR A 311 -5.62 32.28 -10.38
CA THR A 311 -7.10 32.13 -10.47
C THR A 311 -7.58 30.73 -10.06
N ASP A 312 -8.64 30.74 -9.24
CA ASP A 312 -9.77 29.80 -9.15
C ASP A 312 -9.67 28.41 -8.50
N SER A 313 -10.20 28.40 -7.26
CA SER A 313 -10.74 27.32 -6.43
C SER A 313 -11.81 26.43 -7.10
N LYS A 314 -11.46 25.62 -8.11
CA LYS A 314 -12.40 24.62 -8.67
C LYS A 314 -11.97 23.14 -8.60
N ASN A 315 -10.71 22.82 -8.32
CA ASN A 315 -10.21 21.43 -8.48
C ASN A 315 -9.96 20.64 -7.18
N SER A 316 -10.55 21.00 -6.01
CA SER A 316 -10.31 20.21 -4.78
C SER A 316 -11.19 18.95 -4.63
N THR A 317 -12.20 18.75 -5.49
CA THR A 317 -13.20 17.68 -5.29
C THR A 317 -13.03 16.49 -6.25
N THR A 318 -12.33 16.65 -7.38
CA THR A 318 -12.23 15.62 -8.42
C THR A 318 -11.17 14.56 -8.12
N ALA A 319 -10.02 14.93 -7.54
CA ALA A 319 -8.93 13.98 -7.28
C ALA A 319 -9.31 12.84 -6.30
N PRO A 320 -10.03 13.08 -5.18
CA PRO A 320 -10.48 12.00 -4.30
C PRO A 320 -11.55 11.09 -4.95
N LEU A 321 -12.46 11.67 -5.74
CA LEU A 321 -13.50 10.93 -6.46
C LEU A 321 -12.89 10.02 -7.53
N LEU A 322 -11.93 10.56 -8.28
CA LEU A 322 -11.18 9.81 -9.27
C LEU A 322 -10.39 8.67 -8.63
N ARG A 323 -9.69 8.94 -7.50
CA ARG A 323 -8.98 7.88 -6.78
C ARG A 323 -9.91 6.77 -6.32
N ARG A 324 -11.13 7.11 -5.89
CA ARG A 324 -12.14 6.14 -5.47
C ARG A 324 -12.70 5.33 -6.63
N ALA A 325 -12.88 5.93 -7.81
CA ALA A 325 -13.28 5.21 -9.01
C ALA A 325 -12.28 4.10 -9.37
N PHE A 326 -10.98 4.39 -9.30
CA PHE A 326 -9.93 3.39 -9.60
C PHE A 326 -9.81 2.30 -8.53
N ILE A 327 -10.13 2.59 -7.25
CA ILE A 327 -10.25 1.53 -6.23
C ILE A 327 -11.40 0.59 -6.56
N PHE A 328 -12.54 1.11 -7.03
CA PHE A 328 -13.66 0.26 -7.44
C PHE A 328 -13.32 -0.62 -8.66
N LEU A 329 -12.51 -0.12 -9.60
CA LEU A 329 -11.98 -0.94 -10.70
C LEU A 329 -11.10 -2.09 -10.16
N GLU A 330 -10.19 -1.79 -9.23
CA GLU A 330 -9.32 -2.79 -8.58
C GLU A 330 -10.12 -3.83 -7.78
N ASP A 331 -11.29 -3.46 -7.25
CA ASP A 331 -12.20 -4.35 -6.51
C ASP A 331 -13.19 -5.11 -7.41
N GLY A 332 -13.16 -4.89 -8.74
CA GLY A 332 -14.09 -5.48 -9.71
C GLY A 332 -15.52 -4.89 -9.67
N ASP A 333 -15.72 -3.77 -8.98
CA ASP A 333 -17.00 -3.07 -8.87
C ASP A 333 -17.16 -2.03 -10.00
N PHE A 334 -17.27 -2.53 -11.23
CA PHE A 334 -17.27 -1.70 -12.45
C PHE A 334 -18.42 -0.69 -12.53
N GLU A 335 -19.61 -1.05 -12.00
CA GLU A 335 -20.76 -0.14 -11.95
C GLU A 335 -20.47 1.08 -11.07
N LYS A 336 -19.90 0.89 -9.88
CA LYS A 336 -19.54 2.02 -9.01
C LYS A 336 -18.35 2.80 -9.55
N ALA A 337 -17.38 2.12 -10.18
CA ALA A 337 -16.29 2.80 -10.86
C ALA A 337 -16.80 3.79 -11.91
N ASP A 338 -17.76 3.36 -12.74
CA ASP A 338 -18.39 4.21 -13.76
C ASP A 338 -19.14 5.40 -13.13
N GLU A 339 -19.94 5.16 -12.08
CA GLU A 339 -20.69 6.21 -11.37
C GLU A 339 -19.76 7.27 -10.79
N TYR A 340 -18.64 6.87 -10.19
CA TYR A 340 -17.67 7.81 -9.64
C TYR A 340 -16.88 8.55 -10.72
N CYS A 341 -16.60 7.92 -11.86
CA CYS A 341 -16.03 8.62 -13.01
C CYS A 341 -16.99 9.67 -13.57
N GLU A 342 -18.29 9.38 -13.65
CA GLU A 342 -19.30 10.39 -14.05
C GLU A 342 -19.34 11.57 -13.08
N LYS A 343 -19.28 11.33 -11.77
CA LYS A 343 -19.18 12.42 -10.78
C LYS A 343 -17.93 13.29 -10.95
N VAL A 344 -16.82 12.69 -11.41
CA VAL A 344 -15.62 13.46 -11.75
C VAL A 344 -15.88 14.29 -13.00
N LEU A 345 -16.52 13.73 -14.02
CA LEU A 345 -16.83 14.41 -15.29
C LEU A 345 -17.88 15.51 -15.14
N ASP A 346 -18.81 15.39 -14.20
CA ASP A 346 -19.77 16.45 -13.84
C ASP A 346 -19.05 17.72 -13.35
N ALA A 347 -17.91 17.54 -12.67
CA ALA A 347 -17.10 18.62 -12.13
C ALA A 347 -15.96 19.07 -13.08
N ASP A 348 -15.38 18.12 -13.81
CA ASP A 348 -14.28 18.31 -14.77
C ASP A 348 -14.54 17.49 -16.05
N PRO A 349 -15.30 18.04 -17.02
CA PRO A 349 -15.70 17.33 -18.23
C PRO A 349 -14.55 16.95 -19.17
N GLU A 350 -13.35 17.51 -18.97
CA GLU A 350 -12.16 17.24 -19.79
C GLU A 350 -11.18 16.30 -19.07
N ASN A 351 -11.63 15.62 -18.01
CA ASN A 351 -10.75 14.74 -17.26
C ASN A 351 -10.43 13.43 -18.01
N ALA A 352 -9.22 13.35 -18.57
CA ALA A 352 -8.77 12.18 -19.33
C ALA A 352 -8.79 10.87 -18.53
N HIS A 353 -8.46 10.93 -17.23
CA HIS A 353 -8.38 9.77 -16.37
C HIS A 353 -9.77 9.25 -15.97
N ALA A 354 -10.77 10.13 -15.86
CA ALA A 354 -12.15 9.69 -15.66
C ALA A 354 -12.68 8.96 -16.90
N TYR A 355 -12.38 9.45 -18.11
CA TYR A 355 -12.70 8.71 -19.34
C TYR A 355 -11.95 7.38 -19.45
N LEU A 356 -10.69 7.32 -18.98
CA LEU A 356 -9.96 6.06 -18.85
C LEU A 356 -10.65 5.10 -17.88
N GLY A 357 -11.07 5.58 -16.70
CA GLY A 357 -11.78 4.75 -15.72
C GLY A 357 -13.10 4.20 -16.27
N LYS A 358 -13.87 5.01 -17.02
CA LYS A 358 -15.07 4.54 -17.72
C LYS A 358 -14.75 3.50 -18.81
N LEU A 359 -13.67 3.68 -19.56
CA LEU A 359 -13.22 2.68 -20.55
C LEU A 359 -12.88 1.35 -19.87
N MET A 360 -12.17 1.40 -18.75
CA MET A 360 -11.80 0.20 -17.98
C MET A 360 -13.04 -0.48 -17.39
N ALA A 361 -14.00 0.28 -16.88
CA ALA A 361 -15.27 -0.27 -16.39
C ALA A 361 -16.07 -0.96 -17.52
N GLU A 362 -16.11 -0.35 -18.72
CA GLU A 362 -16.83 -0.90 -19.87
C GLU A 362 -16.16 -2.16 -20.46
N LEU A 363 -14.84 -2.26 -20.35
CA LEU A 363 -14.06 -3.43 -20.77
C LEU A 363 -13.88 -4.47 -19.65
N GLU A 364 -14.46 -4.23 -18.47
CA GLU A 364 -14.34 -5.07 -17.27
C GLU A 364 -12.87 -5.38 -16.90
N VAL A 365 -12.04 -4.33 -16.90
CA VAL A 365 -10.61 -4.40 -16.64
C VAL A 365 -10.26 -3.72 -15.30
N GLU A 366 -9.53 -4.44 -14.45
CA GLU A 366 -9.18 -3.98 -13.09
C GLU A 366 -8.00 -2.99 -13.08
N LYS A 367 -6.98 -3.20 -13.92
CA LYS A 367 -5.80 -2.32 -14.00
C LYS A 367 -5.53 -1.84 -15.42
N GLN A 368 -4.95 -0.65 -15.53
CA GLN A 368 -4.66 -0.05 -16.83
C GLN A 368 -3.75 -0.94 -17.70
N GLU A 369 -2.85 -1.69 -17.09
CA GLU A 369 -1.96 -2.62 -17.79
C GLU A 369 -2.72 -3.79 -18.43
N ASP A 370 -3.84 -4.23 -17.85
CA ASP A 370 -4.60 -5.38 -18.35
C ASP A 370 -5.40 -5.02 -19.63
N LEU A 371 -5.44 -3.73 -20.01
CA LEU A 371 -5.92 -3.31 -21.33
C LEU A 371 -5.12 -3.93 -22.48
N LEU A 372 -3.89 -4.42 -22.23
CA LEU A 372 -3.10 -5.15 -23.21
C LEU A 372 -3.69 -6.53 -23.57
N ASP A 373 -4.48 -7.10 -22.66
CA ASP A 373 -5.01 -8.46 -22.75
C ASP A 373 -6.45 -8.50 -23.28
N CYS A 374 -7.01 -7.36 -23.68
CA CYS A 374 -8.33 -7.30 -24.31
C CYS A 374 -8.34 -8.10 -25.62
N ASN A 375 -9.39 -8.88 -25.83
CA ASN A 375 -9.55 -9.74 -27.01
C ASN A 375 -9.70 -8.96 -28.33
N GLU A 376 -10.30 -7.78 -28.28
CA GLU A 376 -10.54 -6.92 -29.44
C GLU A 376 -9.95 -5.52 -29.23
N PRO A 377 -9.48 -4.87 -30.31
CA PRO A 377 -9.07 -3.47 -30.25
C PRO A 377 -10.24 -2.58 -29.81
N PHE A 378 -9.98 -1.66 -28.89
CA PHE A 378 -10.97 -0.72 -28.36
C PHE A 378 -10.81 0.70 -28.92
N ASP A 379 -10.09 0.87 -30.03
CA ASP A 379 -9.84 2.19 -30.62
C ASP A 379 -11.09 2.89 -31.15
N ASP A 380 -12.14 2.11 -31.39
CA ASP A 380 -13.46 2.64 -31.73
C ASP A 380 -14.30 3.08 -30.54
N ASN A 381 -13.92 2.71 -29.31
CA ASN A 381 -14.67 3.02 -28.10
C ASN A 381 -14.74 4.54 -27.85
N ASN A 382 -15.92 5.02 -27.47
CA ASN A 382 -16.16 6.46 -27.24
C ASN A 382 -15.38 7.01 -26.04
N ASN A 383 -15.26 6.24 -24.95
CA ASN A 383 -14.49 6.60 -23.77
C ASN A 383 -12.99 6.61 -24.09
N TYR A 384 -12.50 5.66 -24.90
CA TYR A 384 -11.12 5.69 -25.42
C TYR A 384 -10.83 6.96 -26.24
N LYS A 385 -11.70 7.29 -27.21
CA LYS A 385 -11.56 8.48 -28.06
C LYS A 385 -11.51 9.77 -27.22
N LYS A 386 -12.34 9.86 -26.17
CA LYS A 386 -12.34 11.00 -25.25
C LYS A 386 -11.14 11.02 -24.31
N ALA A 387 -10.73 9.87 -23.77
CA ALA A 387 -9.52 9.74 -22.97
C ALA A 387 -8.30 10.20 -23.77
N LEU A 388 -8.14 9.73 -25.01
CA LEU A 388 -7.08 10.18 -25.91
C LEU A 388 -7.12 11.67 -26.23
N LYS A 389 -8.33 12.24 -26.39
CA LYS A 389 -8.51 13.66 -26.75
C LYS A 389 -7.99 14.59 -25.64
N TYR A 390 -8.18 14.22 -24.38
CA TYR A 390 -7.80 15.05 -23.23
C TYR A 390 -6.52 14.57 -22.51
N ALA A 391 -5.97 13.42 -22.92
CA ALA A 391 -4.76 12.84 -22.32
C ALA A 391 -3.52 13.72 -22.50
N ASP A 392 -2.60 13.63 -21.54
CA ASP A 392 -1.23 14.10 -21.72
C ASP A 392 -0.45 13.18 -22.67
N ASP A 393 0.75 13.61 -23.07
CA ASP A 393 1.59 12.86 -24.01
C ASP A 393 1.90 11.43 -23.53
N LYS A 394 2.02 11.25 -22.21
CA LYS A 394 2.34 9.94 -21.60
C LYS A 394 1.16 8.98 -21.70
N LEU A 395 -0.03 9.41 -21.28
CA LEU A 395 -1.25 8.61 -21.33
C LEU A 395 -1.68 8.37 -22.78
N SER A 396 -1.53 9.35 -23.67
CA SER A 396 -1.80 9.19 -25.11
C SER A 396 -0.89 8.13 -25.74
N ALA A 397 0.40 8.14 -25.39
CA ALA A 397 1.35 7.13 -25.86
C ALA A 397 1.02 5.73 -25.32
N ALA A 398 0.65 5.61 -24.04
CA ALA A 398 0.27 4.35 -23.44
C ALA A 398 -0.97 3.73 -24.11
N LEU A 399 -2.05 4.49 -24.24
CA LEU A 399 -3.31 4.05 -24.83
C LEU A 399 -3.16 3.61 -26.30
N LYS A 400 -2.40 4.37 -27.10
CA LYS A 400 -2.06 3.97 -28.47
C LYS A 400 -1.18 2.72 -28.51
N GLY A 401 -0.28 2.58 -27.53
CA GLY A 401 0.57 1.40 -27.38
C GLY A 401 -0.25 0.13 -27.17
N TYR A 402 -1.27 0.17 -26.31
CA TYR A 402 -2.14 -0.97 -26.04
C TYR A 402 -2.90 -1.43 -27.28
N VAL A 403 -3.56 -0.49 -27.98
CA VAL A 403 -4.25 -0.78 -29.25
C VAL A 403 -3.29 -1.33 -30.30
N SER A 404 -2.08 -0.78 -30.39
CA SER A 404 -1.08 -1.26 -31.35
C SER A 404 -0.65 -2.69 -31.05
N HIS A 405 -0.49 -3.04 -29.77
CA HIS A 405 -0.15 -4.40 -29.33
C HIS A 405 -1.26 -5.39 -29.68
N ILE A 406 -2.52 -5.08 -29.36
CA ILE A 406 -3.66 -5.96 -29.67
C ILE A 406 -3.77 -6.19 -31.18
N ASN A 407 -3.63 -5.15 -31.99
CA ASN A 407 -3.64 -5.25 -33.45
C ASN A 407 -2.48 -6.10 -33.99
N GLU A 408 -1.30 -6.02 -33.38
CA GLU A 408 -0.16 -6.85 -33.79
C GLU A 408 -0.38 -8.33 -33.45
N GLU A 409 -0.91 -8.62 -32.26
CA GLU A 409 -1.27 -9.97 -31.84
C GLU A 409 -2.38 -10.58 -32.69
N ASP A 410 -3.45 -9.84 -33.00
CA ASP A 410 -4.50 -10.30 -33.91
C ASP A 410 -3.94 -10.57 -35.32
N ARG A 411 -3.06 -9.69 -35.83
CA ARG A 411 -2.40 -9.91 -37.12
C ARG A 411 -1.52 -11.17 -37.13
N LYS A 412 -0.83 -11.48 -36.02
CA LYS A 412 -0.05 -12.73 -35.89
C LYS A 412 -0.97 -13.94 -35.93
N LYS A 413 -2.06 -13.93 -35.15
CA LYS A 413 -3.08 -14.99 -35.15
C LYS A 413 -3.70 -15.18 -36.53
N GLN A 414 -4.03 -14.09 -37.22
CA GLN A 414 -4.56 -14.11 -38.59
C GLN A 414 -3.58 -14.75 -39.59
N ASN A 415 -2.29 -14.42 -39.53
CA ASN A 415 -1.29 -15.02 -40.41
C ASN A 415 -1.13 -16.54 -40.18
N ILE A 416 -1.18 -16.98 -38.92
CA ILE A 416 -1.14 -18.40 -38.57
C ILE A 416 -2.40 -19.10 -39.08
N TYR A 417 -3.56 -18.46 -38.93
CA TYR A 417 -4.84 -18.97 -39.40
C TYR A 417 -4.84 -19.14 -40.92
N ASP A 418 -4.41 -18.12 -41.67
CA ASP A 418 -4.36 -18.18 -43.14
C ASP A 418 -3.39 -19.28 -43.63
N LYS A 419 -2.26 -19.45 -42.94
CA LYS A 419 -1.34 -20.56 -43.20
C LYS A 419 -1.98 -21.92 -42.89
N ALA A 420 -2.68 -22.04 -41.76
CA ALA A 420 -3.34 -23.28 -41.35
C ALA A 420 -4.45 -23.70 -42.33
N VAL A 421 -5.24 -22.73 -42.81
CA VAL A 421 -6.25 -22.96 -43.87
C VAL A 421 -5.58 -23.40 -45.17
N SER A 422 -4.47 -22.76 -45.58
CA SER A 422 -3.73 -23.18 -46.77
C SER A 422 -3.22 -24.61 -46.67
N LEU A 423 -2.67 -25.02 -45.52
CA LEU A 423 -2.19 -26.39 -45.28
C LEU A 423 -3.34 -27.40 -45.30
N TYR A 424 -4.49 -27.03 -44.72
CA TYR A 424 -5.70 -27.84 -44.76
C TYR A 424 -6.19 -28.06 -46.20
N ASP A 425 -6.20 -27.00 -47.01
CA ASP A 425 -6.65 -27.06 -48.41
C ASP A 425 -5.67 -27.83 -49.32
N THR A 426 -4.36 -27.86 -49.00
CA THR A 426 -3.36 -28.70 -49.71
C THR A 426 -3.35 -30.16 -49.25
N GLY A 427 -4.09 -30.50 -48.19
CA GLY A 427 -4.21 -31.85 -47.65
C GLY A 427 -3.10 -32.22 -46.64
N GLU A 428 -2.32 -31.25 -46.18
CA GLU A 428 -1.29 -31.39 -45.16
C GLU A 428 -1.93 -31.32 -43.76
N TYR A 429 -2.79 -32.29 -43.46
CA TYR A 429 -3.69 -32.22 -42.29
C TYR A 429 -2.97 -32.22 -40.94
N GLU A 430 -1.85 -32.95 -40.79
CA GLU A 430 -1.09 -32.99 -39.53
C GLU A 430 -0.48 -31.62 -39.19
N GLU A 431 0.10 -30.94 -40.18
CA GLU A 431 0.65 -29.60 -40.01
C GLU A 431 -0.45 -28.55 -39.80
N ALA A 432 -1.58 -28.70 -40.49
CA ALA A 432 -2.76 -27.86 -40.29
C ALA A 432 -3.33 -28.00 -38.87
N ILE A 433 -3.42 -29.23 -38.33
CA ILE A 433 -3.89 -29.50 -36.97
C ILE A 433 -3.01 -28.77 -35.95
N ASN A 434 -1.70 -28.96 -36.01
CA ASN A 434 -0.76 -28.28 -35.09
C ASN A 434 -0.91 -26.74 -35.13
N ALA A 435 -1.11 -26.17 -36.33
CA ALA A 435 -1.30 -24.73 -36.49
C ALA A 435 -2.64 -24.25 -35.90
N PHE A 436 -3.75 -24.96 -36.13
CA PHE A 436 -5.05 -24.60 -35.56
C PHE A 436 -5.13 -24.83 -34.04
N GLU A 437 -4.43 -25.83 -33.49
CA GLU A 437 -4.33 -26.04 -32.03
C GLU A 437 -3.70 -24.83 -31.34
N SER A 438 -2.65 -24.26 -31.94
CA SER A 438 -1.99 -23.07 -31.41
C SER A 438 -2.87 -21.81 -31.39
N LEU A 439 -3.97 -21.81 -32.15
CA LEU A 439 -4.92 -20.71 -32.25
C LEU A 439 -6.11 -20.81 -31.28
N GLY A 440 -6.33 -21.98 -30.66
CA GLY A 440 -7.44 -22.20 -29.73
C GLY A 440 -8.80 -21.85 -30.33
N SER A 441 -9.54 -20.95 -29.67
CA SER A 441 -10.89 -20.51 -30.08
C SER A 441 -10.89 -19.38 -31.13
N TYR A 442 -9.76 -19.07 -31.76
CA TYR A 442 -9.71 -18.03 -32.79
C TYR A 442 -10.53 -18.42 -34.02
N LYS A 443 -11.52 -17.59 -34.39
CA LYS A 443 -12.44 -17.83 -35.53
C LYS A 443 -13.07 -19.23 -35.48
N ASP A 444 -13.04 -19.96 -36.58
CA ASP A 444 -13.54 -21.33 -36.72
C ASP A 444 -12.41 -22.37 -36.70
N SER A 445 -11.26 -22.06 -36.08
CA SER A 445 -10.10 -22.98 -35.97
C SER A 445 -10.50 -24.34 -35.38
N ILE A 446 -11.37 -24.36 -34.36
CA ILE A 446 -11.90 -25.60 -33.77
C ILE A 446 -12.67 -26.44 -34.80
N LEU A 447 -13.44 -25.81 -35.68
CA LEU A 447 -14.16 -26.52 -36.74
C LEU A 447 -13.20 -27.12 -37.77
N TYR A 448 -12.14 -26.39 -38.11
CA TYR A 448 -11.08 -26.89 -38.99
C TYR A 448 -10.29 -28.04 -38.35
N LEU A 449 -9.99 -27.99 -37.04
CA LEU A 449 -9.36 -29.10 -36.30
C LEU A 449 -10.16 -30.39 -36.42
N ILE A 450 -11.47 -30.31 -36.18
CA ILE A 450 -12.38 -31.44 -36.30
C ILE A 450 -12.38 -31.98 -37.74
N ARG A 451 -12.50 -31.09 -38.72
CA ARG A 451 -12.54 -31.48 -40.14
C ARG A 451 -11.22 -32.06 -40.63
N ALA A 452 -10.08 -31.54 -40.18
CA ALA A 452 -8.75 -32.02 -40.54
C ALA A 452 -8.53 -33.42 -39.97
N SER A 453 -8.90 -33.62 -38.70
CA SER A 453 -8.84 -34.93 -38.03
C SER A 453 -9.71 -35.96 -38.74
N LEU A 454 -10.91 -35.58 -39.20
CA LEU A 454 -11.79 -36.46 -39.98
C LEU A 454 -11.24 -36.81 -41.37
N LYS A 455 -10.66 -35.84 -42.08
CA LYS A 455 -10.14 -36.03 -43.44
C LYS A 455 -8.77 -36.72 -43.49
N GLY A 456 -7.96 -36.55 -42.45
CA GLY A 456 -6.64 -37.16 -42.32
C GLY A 456 -6.66 -38.57 -41.71
N ALA A 457 -7.81 -39.05 -41.24
CA ALA A 457 -7.90 -40.36 -40.58
C ALA A 457 -7.76 -41.52 -41.56
N GLU A 458 -6.84 -42.44 -41.27
CA GLU A 458 -6.62 -43.63 -42.08
C GLU A 458 -7.70 -44.70 -41.81
N THR A 459 -8.05 -45.47 -42.84
CA THR A 459 -8.96 -46.61 -42.70
C THR A 459 -8.44 -47.59 -41.66
N GLY A 460 -9.27 -47.90 -40.65
CA GLY A 460 -8.92 -48.75 -39.51
C GLY A 460 -8.43 -47.99 -38.27
N SER A 461 -8.18 -46.68 -38.36
CA SER A 461 -7.89 -45.83 -37.21
C SER A 461 -9.15 -45.50 -36.39
N TYR A 462 -8.95 -45.02 -35.16
CA TYR A 462 -10.00 -44.56 -34.27
C TYR A 462 -9.86 -43.05 -34.08
N ILE A 463 -10.98 -42.33 -34.20
CA ILE A 463 -11.10 -40.90 -33.94
C ILE A 463 -12.08 -40.67 -32.80
N TYR A 464 -11.84 -39.67 -31.97
CA TYR A 464 -12.72 -39.32 -30.86
C TYR A 464 -13.51 -38.06 -31.23
N PHE A 465 -14.84 -38.15 -31.27
CA PHE A 465 -15.69 -37.04 -31.70
C PHE A 465 -17.05 -37.04 -30.99
N GLY A 466 -17.32 -35.97 -30.23
CA GLY A 466 -18.50 -35.82 -29.39
C GLY A 466 -18.33 -36.42 -28.00
N GLU A 467 -19.23 -36.07 -27.09
CA GLU A 467 -19.24 -36.57 -25.71
C GLU A 467 -20.63 -37.10 -25.36
N TYR A 468 -20.68 -38.31 -24.78
CA TYR A 468 -21.91 -38.95 -24.34
C TYR A 468 -21.65 -39.66 -23.02
N GLU A 469 -22.67 -39.67 -22.17
CA GLU A 469 -22.61 -40.39 -20.90
C GLU A 469 -22.69 -41.90 -21.16
N GLN A 470 -21.55 -42.59 -21.10
CA GLN A 470 -21.44 -44.00 -21.49
C GLN A 470 -21.54 -44.94 -20.29
N ASP A 471 -21.21 -44.49 -19.08
CA ASP A 471 -21.18 -45.32 -17.87
C ASP A 471 -22.36 -45.07 -16.89
N ASN A 472 -23.27 -44.15 -17.22
CA ASN A 472 -24.40 -43.70 -16.40
C ASN A 472 -24.01 -43.10 -15.04
N ASN A 473 -22.77 -42.61 -14.91
CA ASN A 473 -22.29 -41.94 -13.72
C ASN A 473 -22.49 -40.42 -13.80
N THR A 474 -23.67 -39.93 -13.40
CA THR A 474 -23.97 -38.48 -13.41
C THR A 474 -23.12 -37.62 -12.45
N SER A 475 -22.10 -38.19 -11.81
CA SER A 475 -21.13 -37.47 -10.96
C SER A 475 -19.77 -37.21 -11.63
N ASN A 476 -19.52 -37.73 -12.85
CA ASN A 476 -18.34 -37.41 -13.66
C ASN A 476 -18.72 -36.52 -14.88
N ASN A 477 -17.73 -36.14 -15.68
CA ASN A 477 -17.95 -35.49 -16.98
C ASN A 477 -18.19 -36.57 -18.04
N LYS A 478 -19.04 -36.26 -19.03
CA LYS A 478 -19.36 -37.16 -20.16
C LYS A 478 -18.10 -37.69 -20.85
N GLU A 479 -18.10 -38.96 -21.23
CA GLU A 479 -16.98 -39.59 -21.93
C GLU A 479 -16.93 -39.22 -23.42
N SER A 480 -15.72 -39.13 -23.98
CA SER A 480 -15.51 -38.93 -25.41
C SER A 480 -15.97 -40.16 -26.21
N ILE A 481 -16.72 -39.93 -27.28
CA ILE A 481 -17.21 -41.00 -28.17
C ILE A 481 -16.09 -41.41 -29.14
N GLU A 482 -15.73 -42.68 -29.12
CA GLU A 482 -14.78 -43.30 -30.05
C GLU A 482 -15.49 -43.77 -31.33
N TRP A 483 -14.94 -43.41 -32.50
CA TRP A 483 -15.43 -43.81 -33.81
C TRP A 483 -14.33 -44.52 -34.60
N GLN A 484 -14.64 -45.70 -35.15
CA GLN A 484 -13.73 -46.40 -36.05
C GLN A 484 -13.93 -45.96 -37.50
N VAL A 485 -12.84 -45.61 -38.19
CA VAL A 485 -12.88 -45.20 -39.59
C VAL A 485 -12.95 -46.42 -40.49
N LEU A 486 -14.08 -46.60 -41.17
CA LEU A 486 -14.33 -47.71 -42.10
C LEU A 486 -13.94 -47.34 -43.54
N ALA A 487 -13.71 -48.36 -44.38
CA ALA A 487 -13.22 -48.25 -45.76
C ALA A 487 -14.29 -47.75 -46.76
#